data_AF-A0ABD4KYT8-F1
#
_entry.id   AF-A0ABD4KYT8-F1
#
_cell.length_a   1.000
_cell.length_b   1.000
_cell.length_c   1.000
_cell.angle_alpha   90.00
_cell.angle_beta   90.00
_cell.angle_gamma   90.00
#
_symmetry.space_group_name_H-M   'P 1'
#
loop_
_entity.id
_entity.type
_entity.pdbx_description
1 polymer ?
#
loop_
_entity_poly.entity_id
_entity_poly.type
_entity_poly.pdbx_seq_one_letter_code
_entity_poly.pdbx_strand_id
1 'polypeptide(L)'
;LARSGQVGGIIGTGVWADSRFENAAVSVDVIRIKAQESEVLPGYLYAYLMCTDVGYRQLIRSAAGSSIPHLTSDDVLKLKLPRMGTAEEKAVHELVQKAGELAAEAQKLEDEAVKMVEDAIEAAAPKH
;
A
#
# COMPACT_ATOMS: atom_id res chain seq x y z
N LEU A 1 7.75 -1.05 -8.81
CA LEU A 1 6.79 -1.92 -8.08
C LEU A 1 6.95 -3.36 -8.56
N ALA A 2 7.02 -4.31 -7.62
CA ALA A 2 7.38 -5.70 -7.90
C ALA A 2 6.31 -6.43 -8.76
N ARG A 3 6.75 -7.44 -9.52
CA ARG A 3 5.89 -8.22 -10.44
C ARG A 3 5.24 -9.40 -9.73
N SER A 4 5.97 -10.45 -9.43
CA SER A 4 5.42 -11.63 -8.77
C SER A 4 6.34 -12.13 -7.66
N GLY A 5 5.76 -12.74 -6.63
CA GLY A 5 6.50 -13.20 -5.46
C GLY A 5 5.92 -14.50 -4.91
N GLN A 6 6.73 -15.19 -4.11
CA GLN A 6 6.31 -16.39 -3.39
C GLN A 6 5.34 -16.03 -2.25
N VAL A 7 4.57 -17.02 -1.79
CA VAL A 7 3.87 -16.95 -0.50
C VAL A 7 4.88 -16.62 0.61
N GLY A 8 4.57 -15.63 1.45
CA GLY A 8 5.47 -15.11 2.48
C GLY A 8 6.52 -14.12 1.97
N GLY A 9 6.55 -13.85 0.66
CA GLY A 9 7.25 -12.70 0.08
C GLY A 9 6.30 -11.51 -0.09
N ILE A 10 6.37 -10.86 -1.25
CA ILE A 10 5.60 -9.65 -1.56
C ILE A 10 4.11 -9.90 -1.87
N ILE A 11 3.69 -11.16 -2.09
CA ILE A 11 2.29 -11.46 -2.43
C ILE A 11 1.36 -11.17 -1.25
N GLY A 12 0.24 -10.50 -1.53
CA GLY A 12 -0.73 -10.08 -0.52
C GLY A 12 -0.28 -8.93 0.37
N THR A 13 0.94 -8.39 0.16
CA THR A 13 1.36 -7.14 0.80
C THR A 13 0.68 -5.97 0.09
N GLY A 14 0.35 -4.93 0.85
CA GLY A 14 -0.36 -3.76 0.35
C GLY A 14 0.30 -2.48 0.81
N VAL A 15 0.15 -1.45 0.00
CA VAL A 15 0.60 -0.09 0.32
C VAL A 15 -0.61 0.82 0.32
N TRP A 16 -0.63 1.77 1.26
CA TRP A 16 -1.64 2.82 1.26
C TRP A 16 -1.38 3.76 0.08
N ALA A 17 -2.35 3.88 -0.82
CA ALA A 17 -2.23 4.71 -2.01
C ALA A 17 -2.53 6.17 -1.66
N ASP A 18 -1.49 6.94 -1.36
CA ASP A 18 -1.53 8.38 -1.13
C ASP A 18 -0.88 9.16 -2.29
N SER A 19 -0.61 10.45 -2.06
CA SER A 19 -0.05 11.38 -3.05
C SER A 19 1.28 10.93 -3.65
N ARG A 20 2.04 10.06 -2.97
CA ARG A 20 3.31 9.51 -3.50
C ARG A 20 3.12 8.69 -4.78
N PHE A 21 1.90 8.21 -5.03
CA PHE A 21 1.57 7.39 -6.18
C PHE A 21 0.76 8.13 -7.25
N GLU A 22 0.56 9.45 -7.11
CA GLU A 22 -0.12 10.24 -8.13
C GLU A 22 0.60 10.16 -9.48
N ASN A 23 -0.16 9.89 -10.54
CA ASN A 23 0.35 9.71 -11.91
C ASN A 23 1.37 8.57 -12.09
N ALA A 24 1.50 7.67 -11.11
CA ALA A 24 2.41 6.53 -11.21
C ALA A 24 1.83 5.40 -12.08
N ALA A 25 2.71 4.71 -12.81
CA ALA A 25 2.39 3.45 -13.47
C ALA A 25 2.52 2.27 -12.50
N VAL A 26 1.54 1.38 -12.47
CA VAL A 26 1.55 0.17 -11.62
C VAL A 26 1.83 -1.08 -12.46
N SER A 27 2.47 -2.07 -11.83
CA SER A 27 2.71 -3.38 -12.45
C SER A 27 1.38 -4.11 -12.69
N VAL A 28 1.37 -5.05 -13.64
CA VAL A 28 0.19 -5.86 -14.00
C VAL A 28 -0.33 -6.73 -12.86
N ASP A 29 0.55 -7.12 -11.96
CA ASP A 29 0.23 -7.96 -10.79
C ASP A 29 -0.22 -7.13 -9.56
N VAL A 30 -0.30 -5.80 -9.68
CA VAL A 30 -0.82 -4.94 -8.61
C VAL A 30 -2.33 -4.84 -8.74
N ILE A 31 -3.04 -5.27 -7.69
CA ILE A 31 -4.48 -5.09 -7.59
C ILE A 31 -4.76 -3.77 -6.89
N ARG A 32 -5.49 -2.87 -7.58
CA ARG A 32 -5.98 -1.63 -6.98
C ARG A 32 -7.32 -1.89 -6.31
N ILE A 33 -7.39 -1.62 -5.01
CA ILE A 33 -8.62 -1.76 -4.23
C ILE A 33 -9.16 -0.36 -3.91
N LYS A 34 -10.40 -0.11 -4.29
CA LYS A 34 -11.12 1.13 -3.95
C LYS A 34 -12.32 0.78 -3.09
N ALA A 35 -12.37 1.35 -1.89
CA ALA A 35 -13.55 1.22 -1.04
C ALA A 35 -14.70 2.07 -1.59
N GLN A 36 -15.93 1.57 -1.41
CA GLN A 36 -17.14 2.37 -1.51
C GLN A 36 -17.38 2.96 -0.12
N GLU A 37 -17.12 4.27 0.06
CA GLU A 37 -17.14 4.90 1.39
C GLU A 37 -18.50 4.83 2.10
N SER A 38 -19.59 4.69 1.34
CA SER A 38 -20.93 4.43 1.88
C SER A 38 -21.03 3.08 2.60
N GLU A 39 -20.18 2.12 2.26
CA GLU A 39 -20.19 0.75 2.80
C GLU A 39 -19.09 0.55 3.84
N VAL A 40 -17.87 1.02 3.53
CA VAL A 40 -16.68 0.80 4.35
C VAL A 40 -15.68 1.93 4.19
N LEU A 41 -15.10 2.38 5.30
CA LEU A 41 -14.02 3.36 5.29
C LEU A 41 -12.74 2.74 4.73
N PRO A 42 -12.04 3.40 3.78
CA PRO A 42 -10.90 2.81 3.09
C PRO A 42 -9.72 2.50 4.02
N GLY A 43 -9.51 3.33 5.05
CA GLY A 43 -8.44 3.09 6.02
C GLY A 43 -8.71 1.86 6.89
N TYR A 44 -9.98 1.62 7.26
CA TYR A 44 -10.37 0.40 7.97
C TYR A 44 -10.14 -0.85 7.11
N LEU A 45 -10.58 -0.81 5.84
CA LEU A 45 -10.36 -1.89 4.89
C LEU A 45 -8.86 -2.19 4.72
N TYR A 46 -8.04 -1.15 4.54
CA TYR A 46 -6.59 -1.28 4.44
C TYR A 46 -5.98 -1.92 5.69
N ALA A 47 -6.31 -1.41 6.88
CA ALA A 47 -5.80 -1.95 8.15
C ALA A 47 -6.15 -3.42 8.33
N TYR A 48 -7.39 -3.82 7.99
CA TYR A 48 -7.79 -5.22 8.05
C TYR A 48 -6.96 -6.09 7.09
N LEU A 49 -6.84 -5.69 5.82
CA LEU A 49 -6.08 -6.46 4.83
C LEU A 49 -4.61 -6.63 5.24
N MET A 50 -4.02 -5.61 5.85
CA MET A 50 -2.62 -5.64 6.31
C MET A 50 -2.44 -6.32 7.66
N CYS A 51 -3.51 -6.61 8.39
CA CYS A 51 -3.45 -7.37 9.63
C CYS A 51 -2.96 -8.80 9.34
N THR A 52 -1.69 -9.06 9.70
CA THR A 52 -0.98 -10.30 9.36
C THR A 52 -1.71 -11.53 9.85
N ASP A 53 -2.33 -11.45 11.04
CA ASP A 53 -2.94 -12.63 11.66
C ASP A 53 -4.28 -13.03 11.08
N VAL A 54 -4.98 -12.11 10.42
CA VAL A 54 -6.38 -12.29 10.01
C VAL A 54 -6.58 -11.96 8.54
N GLY A 55 -6.59 -10.69 8.16
CA GLY A 55 -6.93 -10.27 6.80
C GLY A 55 -5.88 -10.70 5.79
N TYR A 56 -4.58 -10.56 6.10
CA TYR A 56 -3.51 -11.04 5.24
C TYR A 56 -3.63 -12.54 5.01
N ARG A 57 -3.69 -13.37 6.07
CA ARG A 57 -3.88 -14.83 5.95
C ARG A 57 -5.12 -15.20 5.16
N GLN A 58 -6.19 -14.40 5.26
CA GLN A 58 -7.39 -14.62 4.46
C GLN A 58 -7.16 -14.36 2.97
N LEU A 59 -6.40 -13.32 2.64
CA LEU A 59 -6.02 -12.97 1.29
C LEU A 59 -5.05 -14.00 0.68
N ILE A 60 -3.98 -14.38 1.37
CA ILE A 60 -3.00 -15.30 0.76
C ILE A 60 -3.61 -16.67 0.48
N ARG A 61 -4.54 -17.17 1.33
CA ARG A 61 -5.09 -18.53 1.14
C ARG A 61 -5.77 -18.74 -0.21
N SER A 62 -6.25 -17.67 -0.85
CA SER A 62 -6.89 -17.73 -2.16
C SER A 62 -5.91 -17.59 -3.32
N ALA A 63 -4.64 -17.27 -3.05
CA ALA A 63 -3.61 -17.23 -4.08
C ALA A 63 -3.42 -18.63 -4.67
N ALA A 64 -3.40 -18.71 -6.01
CA ALA A 64 -3.31 -19.95 -6.75
C ALA A 64 -2.13 -19.92 -7.73
N GLY A 65 -1.51 -21.08 -7.94
CA GLY A 65 -0.32 -21.24 -8.78
C GLY A 65 0.77 -22.02 -8.05
N SER A 66 1.49 -22.89 -8.77
CA SER A 66 2.51 -23.76 -8.17
C SER A 66 3.79 -22.97 -7.85
N SER A 67 4.48 -22.50 -8.88
CA SER A 67 5.79 -21.84 -8.73
C SER A 67 5.70 -20.33 -8.61
N ILE A 68 4.63 -19.73 -9.13
CA ILE A 68 4.35 -18.30 -9.03
C ILE A 68 2.88 -18.18 -8.64
N PRO A 69 2.57 -18.02 -7.35
CA PRO A 69 1.19 -17.83 -6.92
C PRO A 69 0.71 -16.44 -7.38
N HIS A 70 -0.54 -16.37 -7.82
CA HIS A 70 -1.19 -15.14 -8.24
C HIS A 70 -2.48 -14.93 -7.45
N LEU A 71 -2.81 -13.67 -7.19
CA LEU A 71 -4.09 -13.23 -6.66
C LEU A 71 -4.88 -12.57 -7.79
N THR A 72 -6.18 -12.86 -7.86
CA THR A 72 -7.08 -12.18 -8.79
C THR A 72 -7.98 -11.20 -8.05
N SER A 73 -8.60 -10.27 -8.79
CA SER A 73 -9.62 -9.38 -8.24
C SER A 73 -10.78 -10.15 -7.61
N ASP A 74 -11.18 -11.27 -8.22
CA ASP A 74 -12.29 -12.10 -7.74
C ASP A 74 -11.95 -12.75 -6.40
N ASP A 75 -10.68 -13.08 -6.17
CA ASP A 75 -10.22 -13.61 -4.89
C ASP A 75 -10.27 -12.57 -3.78
N VAL A 76 -9.94 -11.31 -4.10
CA VAL A 76 -10.07 -10.18 -3.17
C VAL A 76 -11.55 -9.94 -2.81
N LEU A 77 -12.46 -10.06 -3.79
CA LEU A 77 -13.90 -9.85 -3.56
C LEU A 77 -14.55 -10.92 -2.69
N LYS A 78 -13.95 -12.11 -2.56
CA LYS A 78 -14.44 -13.19 -1.68
C LYS A 78 -14.11 -12.95 -0.20
N LEU A 79 -13.26 -11.97 0.11
CA LEU A 79 -12.86 -11.68 1.47
C LEU A 79 -14.04 -11.26 2.34
N LYS A 80 -14.10 -11.85 3.52
CA LYS A 80 -14.99 -11.47 4.61
C LYS A 80 -14.30 -10.40 5.43
N LEU A 81 -14.95 -9.24 5.49
CA LEU A 81 -14.56 -8.11 6.33
C LEU A 81 -15.40 -8.13 7.61
N PRO A 82 -14.80 -8.32 8.80
CA PRO A 82 -15.52 -8.14 10.07
C PRO A 82 -15.98 -6.68 10.20
N ARG A 83 -17.10 -6.44 10.87
CA ARG A 83 -17.60 -5.08 11.17
C ARG A 83 -17.51 -4.85 12.67
N MET A 84 -16.86 -3.76 13.08
CA MET A 84 -16.54 -3.49 14.49
C MET A 84 -17.36 -2.37 15.10
N GLY A 85 -18.18 -1.68 14.30
CA GLY A 85 -18.93 -0.50 14.71
C GLY A 85 -18.35 0.77 14.10
N THR A 86 -19.20 1.77 13.88
CA THR A 86 -18.81 2.98 13.14
C THR A 86 -17.72 3.78 13.84
N ALA A 87 -17.72 3.82 15.18
CA ALA A 87 -16.73 4.59 15.93
C ALA A 87 -15.34 3.95 15.85
N GLU A 88 -15.25 2.63 16.03
CA GLU A 88 -14.01 1.87 15.95
C GLU A 88 -13.43 1.87 14.53
N GLU A 89 -14.28 1.63 13.52
CA GLU A 89 -13.87 1.67 12.11
C GLU A 89 -13.36 3.06 11.72
N LYS A 90 -13.99 4.12 12.22
CA LYS A 90 -13.56 5.50 11.98
C LYS A 90 -12.22 5.81 12.66
N ALA A 91 -12.02 5.40 13.90
CA ALA A 91 -10.76 5.60 14.60
C ALA A 91 -9.59 4.90 13.87
N VAL A 92 -9.79 3.66 13.41
CA VAL A 92 -8.78 2.95 12.60
C VAL A 92 -8.53 3.66 11.27
N HIS A 93 -9.60 4.13 10.62
CA HIS A 93 -9.49 4.85 9.35
C HIS A 93 -8.65 6.12 9.47
N GLU A 94 -8.90 6.95 10.50
CA GLU A 94 -8.17 8.19 10.75
C GLU A 94 -6.68 7.92 11.05
N LEU A 95 -6.36 6.86 11.79
CA LEU A 95 -4.97 6.46 12.05
C LEU A 95 -4.23 6.09 10.77
N VAL A 96 -4.88 5.33 9.87
CA VAL A 96 -4.29 4.95 8.58
C VAL A 96 -4.09 6.17 7.68
N GLN A 97 -5.08 7.06 7.60
CA GLN A 97 -4.95 8.29 6.82
C GLN A 97 -3.77 9.13 7.31
N LYS A 98 -3.69 9.37 8.61
CA LYS A 98 -2.59 10.12 9.22
C LYS A 98 -1.23 9.46 8.98
N ALA A 99 -1.15 8.13 9.06
CA ALA A 99 0.09 7.41 8.76
C ALA A 99 0.52 7.59 7.29
N GLY A 100 -0.44 7.58 6.35
CA GLY A 100 -0.20 7.87 4.94
C GLY A 100 0.32 9.30 4.71
N GLU A 101 -0.32 10.30 5.33
CA GLU A 101 0.10 11.70 5.26
C GLU A 101 1.54 11.89 5.75
N LEU A 102 1.87 11.34 6.93
CA LEU A 102 3.22 11.40 7.49
C LEU A 102 4.26 10.69 6.60
N ALA A 103 3.89 9.56 5.98
CA ALA A 103 4.77 8.85 5.07
C ALA A 103 5.02 9.63 3.76
N ALA A 104 4.01 10.34 3.26
CA ALA A 104 4.16 11.23 2.11
C ALA A 104 5.03 12.45 2.45
N GLU A 105 4.85 13.05 3.62
CA GLU A 105 5.68 14.15 4.10
C GLU A 105 7.14 13.73 4.27
N ALA A 106 7.38 12.56 4.88
CA ALA A 106 8.72 12.01 5.04
C ALA A 106 9.44 11.80 3.70
N GLN A 107 8.77 11.23 2.70
CA GLN A 107 9.34 11.04 1.36
C GLN A 107 9.71 12.40 0.73
N LYS A 108 8.83 13.40 0.85
CA LYS A 108 9.09 14.72 0.31
C LYS A 108 10.34 15.36 0.94
N LEU A 109 10.49 15.26 2.27
CA LEU A 109 11.66 15.77 2.98
C LEU A 109 12.94 15.03 2.59
N GLU A 110 12.85 13.72 2.36
CA GLU A 110 13.97 12.91 1.87
C GLU A 110 14.39 13.37 0.46
N ASP A 111 13.44 13.55 -0.46
CA ASP A 111 13.71 14.01 -1.82
C ASP A 111 14.35 15.41 -1.83
N GLU A 112 13.87 16.33 -0.97
CA GLU A 112 14.47 17.65 -0.77
C GLU A 112 15.90 17.54 -0.23
N ALA A 113 16.15 16.66 0.73
CA ALA A 113 17.47 16.44 1.30
C ALA A 113 18.47 15.88 0.28
N VAL A 114 18.06 14.88 -0.51
CA VAL A 114 18.86 14.34 -1.61
C VAL A 114 19.22 15.44 -2.59
N LYS A 115 18.24 16.24 -3.02
CA LYS A 115 18.46 17.33 -3.97
C LYS A 115 19.45 18.37 -3.45
N MET A 116 19.35 18.76 -2.18
CA MET A 116 20.30 19.71 -1.57
C MET A 116 21.75 19.19 -1.62
N VAL A 117 21.95 17.88 -1.43
CA VAL A 117 23.27 17.26 -1.50
C VAL A 117 23.75 17.21 -2.95
N GLU A 118 22.89 16.83 -3.90
CA GLU A 118 23.22 16.80 -5.32
C GLU A 118 23.62 18.19 -5.85
N ASP A 119 22.82 19.22 -5.54
CA ASP A 119 23.08 20.61 -5.94
C ASP A 119 24.44 21.10 -5.37
N ALA A 120 24.77 20.72 -4.14
CA ALA A 120 26.05 21.08 -3.51
C ALA A 120 27.24 20.38 -4.17
N ILE A 121 27.09 19.12 -4.56
CA ILE A 121 28.12 18.37 -5.29
C ILE A 121 28.34 18.97 -6.68
N GLU A 122 27.27 19.29 -7.42
CA GLU A 122 27.36 19.90 -8.74
C GLU A 122 28.01 21.28 -8.71
N ALA A 123 27.68 22.10 -7.70
CA ALA A 123 28.29 23.42 -7.52
C ALA A 123 29.79 23.36 -7.21
N ALA A 124 30.24 22.30 -6.53
CA ALA A 124 31.64 22.08 -6.19
C ALA A 124 32.45 21.39 -7.32
N ALA A 125 31.77 20.84 -8.33
CA ALA A 125 32.44 20.17 -9.44
C ALA A 125 33.15 21.18 -10.35
N PRO A 126 34.41 20.91 -10.77
CA PRO A 126 35.13 21.78 -11.68
C PRO A 126 34.44 21.81 -13.04
N LYS A 127 34.12 23.01 -13.53
CA LYS A 127 33.60 23.21 -14.88
C LYS A 127 34.73 22.98 -15.89
N HIS A 128 34.68 21.86 -16.61
CA HIS A 128 35.50 21.61 -17.79
C HIS A 128 34.81 22.13 -19.05
#